data_AF-A0A2I1G2T4-F1
#
_entry.id   AF-A0A2I1G2T4-F1
#
_cell.length_a   1.000
_cell.length_b   1.000
_cell.length_c   1.000
_cell.angle_alpha   90.00
_cell.angle_beta   90.00
_cell.angle_gamma   90.00
#
_symmetry.space_group_name_H-M   'P 1'
#
loop_
_entity.id
_entity.type
_entity.pdbx_description
1 polymer ?
#
loop_
_entity_poly.entity_id
_entity_poly.type
_entity_poly.pdbx_seq_one_letter_code
_entity_poly.pdbx_strand_id
1 'polypeptide(L)'
;MRMKECVKVKENYGEKYKDLSLDYQKDLENLLKRVEKGKNEDGKKAFELFMKSAIGGYSKGQCVVGFYYSNGIGTQQDYEKAFEWYLKSAKNGDAMAHNNLGDCYYFILESEPK
;
A
#
# COMPACT_ATOMS: atom_id res chain seq x y z
N MET A 1 1.18 13.13 -2.25
CA MET A 1 2.44 13.51 -2.95
C MET A 1 3.53 12.43 -2.98
N ARG A 2 3.54 11.39 -2.11
CA ARG A 2 4.62 10.38 -2.06
C ARG A 2 4.50 9.16 -2.98
N MET A 3 3.32 8.84 -3.53
CA MET A 3 3.16 7.65 -4.38
C MET A 3 3.72 7.81 -5.81
N LYS A 4 3.97 9.04 -6.28
CA LYS A 4 4.60 9.28 -7.59
C LYS A 4 6.09 8.96 -7.61
N GLU A 5 6.73 8.78 -6.45
CA GLU A 5 8.17 8.48 -6.37
C GLU A 5 8.47 7.00 -6.68
N CYS A 6 7.64 6.05 -6.26
CA CYS A 6 7.87 4.62 -6.56
C CYS A 6 7.75 4.29 -8.05
N VAL A 7 6.85 4.95 -8.78
CA VAL A 7 6.70 4.74 -10.24
C VAL A 7 7.89 5.34 -11.01
N LYS A 8 8.38 6.52 -10.58
CA LYS A 8 9.56 7.16 -11.18
C LYS A 8 10.86 6.36 -11.05
N VAL A 9 10.96 5.45 -10.07
CA VAL A 9 12.15 4.58 -9.94
C VAL A 9 12.23 3.59 -11.10
N LYS A 10 11.11 3.02 -11.57
CA LYS A 10 11.14 2.03 -12.66
C LYS A 10 11.52 2.67 -14.00
N GLU A 11 11.04 3.88 -14.27
CA GLU A 11 11.34 4.62 -15.51
C GLU A 11 12.78 5.14 -15.57
N ASN A 12 13.35 5.61 -14.45
CA ASN A 12 14.73 6.12 -14.43
C ASN A 12 15.82 5.03 -14.53
N TYR A 13 15.55 3.81 -14.04
CA TYR A 13 16.52 2.71 -14.13
C TYR A 13 16.54 2.06 -15.52
N GLY A 14 15.40 2.00 -16.21
CA GLY A 14 15.31 1.39 -17.53
C GLY A 14 16.07 2.14 -18.63
N GLU A 15 16.27 3.46 -18.51
CA GLU A 15 16.95 4.27 -19.53
C GLU A 15 18.47 4.35 -19.33
N LYS A 16 18.95 4.30 -18.07
CA LYS A 16 20.37 4.45 -17.73
C LYS A 16 21.25 3.25 -18.11
N TYR A 17 20.65 2.09 -18.38
CA TYR A 17 21.34 0.81 -18.50
C TYR A 17 21.03 0.06 -19.81
N LYS A 18 20.44 0.73 -20.82
CA LYS A 18 20.06 0.12 -22.11
C LYS A 18 21.23 -0.48 -22.89
N ASP A 19 22.46 0.02 -22.67
CA ASP A 19 23.67 -0.38 -23.40
C ASP A 19 24.51 -1.48 -22.69
N LEU A 20 24.05 -2.00 -21.54
CA LEU A 20 24.72 -3.10 -20.82
C LEU A 20 24.42 -4.46 -21.46
N SER A 21 25.31 -5.44 -21.26
CA SER A 21 25.08 -6.80 -21.75
C SER A 21 23.76 -7.37 -21.20
N LEU A 22 23.04 -8.09 -22.04
CA LEU A 22 21.72 -8.65 -21.72
C LEU A 22 21.74 -9.52 -20.45
N ASP A 23 22.88 -10.15 -20.17
CA ASP A 23 23.11 -10.98 -18.98
C ASP A 23 23.09 -10.14 -17.70
N TYR A 24 23.76 -8.98 -17.72
CA TYR A 24 23.76 -8.04 -16.59
C TYR A 24 22.37 -7.44 -16.33
N GLN A 25 21.62 -7.12 -17.38
CA GLN A 25 20.24 -6.64 -17.25
C GLN A 25 19.34 -7.69 -16.58
N LYS A 26 19.47 -8.95 -16.98
CA LYS A 26 18.69 -10.07 -16.42
C LYS A 26 19.01 -10.32 -14.94
N ASP A 27 20.27 -10.23 -14.56
CA ASP A 27 20.69 -10.36 -13.16
C ASP A 27 20.17 -9.23 -12.29
N LEU A 28 20.21 -8.00 -12.80
CA LEU A 28 19.64 -6.83 -12.11
C LEU A 28 18.13 -6.98 -11.90
N GLU A 29 17.39 -7.44 -12.92
CA GLU A 29 15.96 -7.72 -12.79
C GLU A 29 15.67 -8.79 -11.73
N ASN A 30 16.45 -9.87 -11.71
CA ASN A 30 16.31 -10.93 -10.72
C ASN A 30 16.57 -10.43 -9.29
N LEU A 31 17.58 -9.58 -9.11
CA LEU A 31 17.88 -8.95 -7.82
C LEU A 31 16.73 -8.04 -7.37
N LEU A 32 16.21 -7.20 -8.28
CA LEU A 32 15.08 -6.32 -8.00
C LEU A 32 13.82 -7.10 -7.61
N LYS A 33 13.48 -8.18 -8.35
CA LYS A 33 12.35 -9.06 -8.01
C LYS A 33 12.49 -9.66 -6.61
N ARG A 34 13.69 -10.06 -6.20
CA ARG A 34 13.96 -10.60 -4.85
C ARG A 34 13.78 -9.55 -3.77
N VAL A 35 14.28 -8.32 -4.01
CA VAL A 35 14.15 -7.20 -3.07
C VAL A 35 12.68 -6.78 -2.92
N GLU A 36 11.94 -6.66 -4.03
CA GLU A 36 10.50 -6.35 -4.03
C GLU A 36 9.71 -7.43 -3.29
N LYS A 37 10.01 -8.72 -3.54
CA LYS A 37 9.40 -9.85 -2.83
C LYS A 37 9.63 -9.78 -1.33
N GLY A 38 10.87 -9.54 -0.88
CA GLY A 38 11.20 -9.40 0.55
C GLY A 38 10.43 -8.26 1.23
N LYS A 39 10.39 -7.08 0.60
CA LYS A 39 9.60 -5.94 1.10
C LYS A 39 8.11 -6.27 1.22
N ASN A 40 7.55 -7.03 0.27
CA ASN A 40 6.15 -7.45 0.32
C ASN A 40 5.89 -8.48 1.43
N GLU A 41 6.81 -9.42 1.66
CA GLU A 41 6.71 -10.40 2.76
C GLU A 41 6.73 -9.73 4.14
N ASP A 42 7.61 -8.75 4.35
CA ASP A 42 7.63 -7.98 5.60
C ASP A 42 6.35 -7.16 5.75
N GLY A 43 5.84 -6.58 4.66
CA GLY A 43 4.53 -5.92 4.62
C GLY A 43 3.38 -6.84 5.03
N LYS A 44 3.36 -8.09 4.54
CA LYS A 44 2.35 -9.10 4.90
C LYS A 44 2.37 -9.44 6.39
N LYS A 45 3.56 -9.69 6.95
CA LYS A 45 3.71 -9.97 8.39
C LYS A 45 3.24 -8.79 9.25
N ALA A 46 3.62 -7.57 8.87
CA ALA A 46 3.17 -6.37 9.57
C ALA A 46 1.64 -6.21 9.48
N PHE A 47 1.05 -6.44 8.30
CA PHE A 47 -0.39 -6.40 8.10
C PHE A 47 -1.12 -7.36 9.04
N GLU A 48 -0.67 -8.61 9.13
CA GLU A 48 -1.27 -9.63 10.01
C GLU A 48 -1.23 -9.23 11.49
N LEU A 49 -0.14 -8.62 11.95
CA LEU A 49 -0.01 -8.13 13.33
C LEU A 49 -0.99 -6.99 13.61
N PHE A 50 -1.09 -6.00 12.70
CA PHE A 50 -2.03 -4.89 12.85
C PHE A 50 -3.49 -5.35 12.74
N MET A 51 -3.79 -6.33 11.90
CA MET A 51 -5.11 -6.95 11.81
C MET A 51 -5.53 -7.55 13.16
N LYS A 52 -4.65 -8.30 13.84
CA LYS A 52 -4.94 -8.84 15.18
C LYS A 52 -5.24 -7.72 16.19
N SER A 53 -4.47 -6.63 16.16
CA SER A 53 -4.70 -5.47 17.02
C SER A 53 -6.02 -4.74 16.71
N ALA A 54 -6.34 -4.56 15.42
CA ALA A 54 -7.55 -3.90 14.96
C ALA A 54 -8.82 -4.68 15.30
N ILE A 55 -8.77 -6.01 15.20
CA ILE A 55 -9.83 -6.93 15.64
C ILE A 55 -10.09 -6.79 17.15
N GLY A 56 -9.04 -6.56 17.93
CA GLY A 56 -9.14 -6.25 19.37
C GLY A 56 -9.75 -4.89 19.71
N GLY A 57 -10.23 -4.12 18.73
CA GLY A 57 -10.89 -2.83 18.93
C GLY A 57 -9.95 -1.63 19.06
N TYR A 58 -8.64 -1.80 18.87
CA TYR A 58 -7.69 -0.70 18.98
C TYR A 58 -7.83 0.27 17.80
N SER A 59 -8.27 1.51 18.09
CA SER A 59 -8.60 2.52 17.08
C SER A 59 -7.44 2.83 16.13
N LYS A 60 -6.22 3.04 16.64
CA LYS A 60 -5.05 3.25 15.78
C LYS A 60 -4.71 2.03 14.94
N GLY A 61 -4.89 0.83 15.49
CA GLY A 61 -4.72 -0.43 14.74
C GLY A 61 -5.70 -0.51 13.56
N GLN A 62 -6.96 -0.14 13.78
CA GLN A 62 -7.97 -0.05 12.73
C GLN A 62 -7.61 0.98 11.66
N CYS A 63 -7.08 2.15 12.05
CA CYS A 63 -6.59 3.17 11.11
C CYS A 63 -5.43 2.63 10.25
N VAL A 64 -4.46 1.94 10.87
CA VAL A 64 -3.33 1.34 10.16
C VAL A 64 -3.80 0.25 9.20
N VAL A 65 -4.74 -0.61 9.59
CA VAL A 65 -5.31 -1.61 8.67
C VAL A 65 -5.99 -0.95 7.46
N GLY A 66 -6.76 0.13 7.68
CA GLY A 66 -7.33 0.92 6.57
C GLY A 66 -6.26 1.44 5.61
N PHE A 67 -5.13 1.91 6.15
CA PHE A 67 -3.99 2.37 5.34
C PHE A 67 -3.34 1.27 4.50
N TYR A 68 -3.25 0.05 5.04
CA TYR A 68 -2.66 -1.07 4.30
C TYR A 68 -3.55 -1.49 3.13
N TYR A 69 -4.88 -1.50 3.33
CA TYR A 69 -5.83 -1.74 2.24
C TYR A 69 -5.82 -0.62 1.19
N SER A 70 -5.76 0.65 1.59
CA SER A 70 -5.77 1.76 0.62
C SER A 70 -4.50 1.82 -0.24
N ASN A 71 -3.38 1.27 0.23
CA ASN A 71 -2.09 1.27 -0.47
C ASN A 71 -1.68 -0.11 -1.01
N GLY A 72 -2.45 -1.17 -0.75
CA GLY A 72 -2.09 -2.54 -1.15
C GLY A 72 -0.76 -3.04 -0.53
N ILE A 73 -0.47 -2.63 0.70
CA ILE A 73 0.76 -3.03 1.40
C ILE A 73 0.50 -4.34 2.12
N GLY A 74 1.20 -5.41 1.76
CA GLY A 74 1.01 -6.72 2.39
C GLY A 74 -0.37 -7.34 2.16
N THR A 75 -1.21 -6.72 1.34
CA THR A 75 -2.55 -7.16 0.95
C THR A 75 -2.86 -6.59 -0.44
N GLN A 76 -3.95 -7.03 -1.07
CA GLN A 76 -4.43 -6.37 -2.28
C GLN A 76 -5.04 -5.01 -1.94
N GLN A 77 -4.81 -4.03 -2.80
CA GLN A 77 -5.42 -2.71 -2.66
C GLN A 77 -6.95 -2.82 -2.75
N ASP A 78 -7.64 -2.23 -1.79
CA ASP A 78 -9.09 -2.32 -1.65
C ASP A 78 -9.63 -1.09 -0.90
N TYR A 79 -10.16 -0.12 -1.63
CA TYR A 79 -10.63 1.14 -1.03
C TYR A 79 -11.92 0.97 -0.21
N GLU A 80 -12.76 -0.01 -0.54
CA GLU A 80 -13.99 -0.29 0.20
C GLU A 80 -13.63 -0.86 1.58
N LYS A 81 -12.75 -1.85 1.64
CA LYS A 81 -12.23 -2.37 2.92
C LYS A 81 -11.49 -1.29 3.71
N ALA A 82 -10.70 -0.44 3.03
CA ALA A 82 -10.05 0.68 3.69
C ALA A 82 -11.07 1.62 4.36
N PHE A 83 -12.13 1.97 3.63
CA PHE A 83 -13.23 2.80 4.14
C PHE A 83 -13.88 2.20 5.37
N GLU A 84 -14.21 0.90 5.36
CA GLU A 84 -14.79 0.21 6.53
C GLU A 84 -13.90 0.29 7.77
N TRP A 85 -12.59 0.06 7.61
CA TRP A 85 -11.64 0.09 8.72
C TRP A 85 -11.41 1.50 9.25
N TYR A 86 -11.29 2.49 8.37
CA TYR A 86 -11.24 3.89 8.78
C TYR A 86 -12.54 4.32 9.47
N LEU A 87 -13.71 3.85 9.04
CA LEU A 87 -14.98 4.16 9.68
C LEU A 87 -15.05 3.60 11.11
N LYS A 88 -14.57 2.38 11.32
CA LYS A 88 -14.45 1.78 12.67
C LYS A 88 -13.52 2.60 13.56
N SER A 89 -12.36 2.98 13.03
CA SER A 89 -11.36 3.78 13.75
C SER A 89 -11.86 5.18 14.12
N ALA A 90 -12.49 5.86 13.16
CA ALA A 90 -13.15 7.16 13.29
C ALA A 90 -14.23 7.15 14.39
N LYS A 91 -15.10 6.13 14.40
CA LYS A 91 -16.11 5.93 15.45
C LYS A 91 -15.51 5.80 16.85
N ASN A 92 -14.28 5.31 16.94
CA ASN A 92 -13.51 5.21 18.19
C ASN A 92 -12.66 6.47 18.49
N GLY A 93 -12.90 7.58 17.77
CA GLY A 93 -12.28 8.89 18.04
C GLY A 93 -10.93 9.13 17.37
N ASP A 94 -10.51 8.30 16.41
CA ASP A 94 -9.26 8.53 15.68
C ASP A 94 -9.43 9.63 14.62
N ALA A 95 -8.84 10.80 14.87
CA ALA A 95 -8.90 11.94 13.97
C ALA A 95 -8.20 11.70 12.62
N MET A 96 -7.17 10.85 12.58
CA MET A 96 -6.49 10.51 11.32
C MET A 96 -7.39 9.68 10.43
N ALA A 97 -8.20 8.80 11.02
CA ALA A 97 -9.16 8.00 10.28
C ALA A 97 -10.26 8.86 9.63
N HIS A 98 -10.69 9.95 10.26
CA HIS A 98 -11.62 10.91 9.64
C HIS A 98 -11.08 11.52 8.35
N ASN A 99 -9.80 11.93 8.35
CA ASN A 99 -9.18 12.48 7.13
C ASN A 99 -9.10 11.42 6.02
N ASN A 100 -8.69 10.20 6.38
CA ASN A 100 -8.54 9.11 5.41
C ASN A 100 -9.88 8.59 4.85
N LEU A 101 -10.99 8.78 5.57
CA LEU A 101 -12.34 8.50 5.04
C LEU A 101 -12.70 9.40 3.86
N GLY A 102 -12.36 10.69 3.94
CA GLY A 102 -12.59 11.63 2.85
C GLY A 102 -11.83 11.21 1.58
N ASP A 103 -10.57 10.84 1.74
CA ASP A 103 -9.74 10.33 0.64
C ASP A 103 -10.32 9.03 0.05
N CYS A 104 -10.74 8.08 0.89
CA CYS A 104 -11.35 6.83 0.40
C CYS A 104 -12.65 7.08 -0.37
N TYR A 105 -13.51 7.98 0.10
CA TYR A 105 -14.77 8.30 -0.57
C TYR A 105 -14.53 8.88 -1.97
N TYR A 106 -13.53 9.75 -2.12
CA TYR A 106 -13.11 10.28 -3.41
C TYR A 106 -12.68 9.16 -4.38
N PHE A 107 -11.81 8.25 -3.94
CA PHE A 107 -11.31 7.16 -4.79
C PHE A 107 -12.37 6.11 -5.14
N ILE A 108 -13.29 5.80 -4.22
CA ILE A 108 -14.40 4.87 -4.48
C ILE A 108 -15.29 5.42 -5.60
N LEU A 109 -15.67 6.70 -5.52
CA LEU A 109 -16.51 7.34 -6.54
C LEU A 109 -15.81 7.49 -7.90
N GLU A 110 -14.49 7.67 -7.93
CA GLU A 110 -13.72 7.68 -9.19
C GLU A 110 -13.54 6.28 -9.80
N SER A 111 -13.66 5.22 -9.01
CA SER A 111 -13.46 3.84 -9.46
C SER A 111 -14.69 3.23 -10.14
N GLU A 112 -15.87 3.84 -10.01
CA GLU A 112 -17.07 3.42 -10.73
C GLU A 112 -17.06 3.97 -12.18
N PRO A 113 -17.18 3.10 -13.20
CA PRO A 113 -17.33 3.57 -14.58
C PRO A 113 -18.69 4.26 -14.77
N LYS A 114 -18.67 5.48 -15.32
CA LYS A 114 -19.86 6.24 -15.72
C LYS A 114 -20.60 5.63 -16.90
#